data_AF-A0A1G8QKQ1-F1
#
_entry.id   AF-A0A1G8QKQ1-F1
#
_cell.length_a   1.000
_cell.length_b   1.000
_cell.length_c   1.000
_cell.angle_alpha   90.00
_cell.angle_beta   90.00
_cell.angle_gamma   90.00
#
_symmetry.space_group_name_H-M   'P 1'
#
loop_
_entity.id
_entity.type
_entity.pdbx_description
1 polymer ?
#
loop_
_entity_poly.entity_id
_entity_poly.type
_entity_poly.pdbx_seq_one_letter_code
_entity_poly.pdbx_strand_id
1 'polypeptide(L)'
;MFNKLNQSILLLLLLAVLLFLTSAVLAHGVHLDAYVEGNKIIAEASFSDGAAIKNSEINIYDEHGYLLNTYQTDENGIVEFKIPVLEDLKLVLNDNLGHQDQYIVKRSKLPAEFQSSNPESKMEAVNDVSEEQLRIIVSEELDKKLAPINHDLDQLSNSGPGMTEIIGGIGYIFGLMGLYFYFKKREN
;
A
#
# COMPACT_ATOMS: atom_id res chain seq x y z
N MET A 1 41.79 -30.80 28.13
CA MET A 1 41.10 -29.51 27.87
C MET A 1 40.83 -29.25 26.38
N PHE A 2 41.66 -29.71 25.45
CA PHE A 2 41.50 -29.47 24.00
C PHE A 2 40.19 -30.01 23.37
N ASN A 3 39.62 -31.12 23.86
CA ASN A 3 38.35 -31.64 23.32
C ASN A 3 37.14 -30.73 23.56
N LYS A 4 37.12 -29.95 24.65
CA LYS A 4 36.00 -29.03 24.92
C LYS A 4 36.05 -27.82 24.00
N LEU A 5 37.24 -27.32 23.67
CA LEU A 5 37.42 -26.20 22.74
C LEU A 5 36.98 -26.59 21.31
N ASN A 6 37.35 -27.79 20.86
CA ASN A 6 36.94 -28.30 19.55
C ASN A 6 35.42 -28.56 19.48
N GLN A 7 34.80 -29.01 20.58
CA GLN A 7 33.35 -29.17 20.64
C GLN A 7 32.61 -27.83 20.62
N SER A 8 33.12 -26.80 21.31
CA SER A 8 32.54 -25.45 21.24
C SER A 8 32.66 -24.85 19.84
N ILE A 9 33.79 -25.05 19.14
CA ILE A 9 33.97 -24.59 17.76
C ILE A 9 33.00 -25.33 16.82
N LEU A 10 32.86 -26.65 16.97
CA LEU A 10 31.93 -27.44 16.19
C LEU A 10 30.47 -27.01 16.42
N LEU A 11 30.09 -26.73 17.67
CA LEU A 11 28.76 -26.24 18.03
C LEU A 11 28.49 -24.86 17.41
N LEU A 12 29.48 -23.96 17.45
CA LEU A 12 29.36 -22.61 16.90
C LEU A 12 29.29 -22.62 15.37
N LEU A 13 30.03 -23.54 14.73
CA LEU A 13 29.99 -23.75 13.28
C LEU A 13 28.66 -24.40 12.86
N LEU A 14 28.14 -25.36 13.63
CA LEU A 14 26.81 -25.93 13.41
C LEU A 14 25.70 -24.87 13.56
N LEU A 15 25.80 -24.02 14.58
CA LEU A 15 24.86 -22.91 14.79
C LEU A 15 24.94 -21.90 13.63
N ALA A 16 26.14 -21.57 13.17
CA ALA A 16 26.32 -20.70 12.01
C ALA A 16 25.67 -21.30 10.75
N VAL A 17 25.89 -22.60 10.48
CA VAL A 17 25.24 -23.29 9.36
C VAL A 17 23.71 -23.29 9.49
N LEU A 18 23.16 -23.53 10.69
CA LEU A 18 21.72 -23.45 10.94
C LEU A 18 21.15 -22.04 10.68
N LEU A 19 21.91 -20.98 10.96
CA LEU A 19 21.51 -19.61 10.68
C LEU A 19 21.50 -19.30 9.17
N PHE A 20 22.35 -19.96 8.37
CA PHE A 20 22.34 -19.83 6.91
C PHE A 20 21.29 -20.70 6.21
N LEU A 21 20.64 -21.62 6.93
CA LEU A 21 19.56 -22.48 6.42
C LEU A 21 18.18 -21.81 6.48
N THR A 22 18.07 -20.59 7.01
CA THR A 22 16.81 -19.85 6.95
C THR A 22 16.57 -19.34 5.53
N SER A 23 15.57 -19.90 4.85
CA SER A 23 15.09 -19.37 3.58
C SER A 23 14.62 -17.93 3.75
N ALA A 24 14.83 -17.09 2.74
CA ALA A 24 14.17 -15.78 2.66
C ALA A 24 12.65 -16.00 2.75
N VAL A 25 12.05 -15.57 3.86
CA VAL A 25 10.59 -15.41 3.91
C VAL A 25 10.28 -14.26 2.98
N LEU A 26 9.67 -14.58 1.85
CA LEU A 26 9.11 -13.61 0.94
C LEU A 26 7.90 -13.02 1.66
N ALA A 27 8.14 -11.94 2.40
CA ALA A 27 7.09 -11.15 3.02
C ALA A 27 6.29 -10.52 1.88
N HIS A 28 5.21 -11.18 1.48
CA HIS A 28 4.29 -10.62 0.50
C HIS A 28 3.54 -9.51 1.23
N GLY A 29 3.89 -8.26 0.94
CA GLY A 29 3.10 -7.13 1.39
C GLY A 29 1.74 -7.15 0.69
N VAL A 30 0.75 -6.57 1.35
CA VAL A 30 -0.53 -6.23 0.75
C VAL A 30 -0.55 -4.74 0.50
N HIS A 31 -1.26 -4.34 -0.54
CA HIS A 31 -1.42 -2.96 -0.94
C HIS A 31 -2.90 -2.65 -1.09
N LEU A 32 -3.32 -1.50 -0.59
CA LEU A 32 -4.66 -0.96 -0.75
C LEU A 32 -4.57 0.44 -1.33
N ASP A 33 -5.26 0.64 -2.44
CA ASP A 33 -5.43 1.95 -3.07
C ASP A 33 -6.89 2.27 -3.29
N ALA A 34 -7.19 3.56 -3.46
CA ALA A 34 -8.51 3.99 -3.83
C ALA A 34 -8.53 5.30 -4.61
N TYR A 35 -9.49 5.42 -5.52
CA TYR A 35 -9.77 6.64 -6.27
C TYR A 35 -11.26 6.93 -6.36
N VAL A 36 -11.58 8.17 -6.69
CA VAL A 36 -12.96 8.67 -6.77
C VAL A 36 -13.35 8.73 -8.24
N GLU A 37 -14.48 8.14 -8.58
CA GLU A 37 -15.06 8.19 -9.93
C GLU A 37 -16.50 8.69 -9.82
N GLY A 38 -16.77 9.95 -10.16
CA GLY A 38 -18.10 10.53 -10.00
C GLY A 38 -18.56 10.56 -8.52
N ASN A 39 -19.58 9.78 -8.17
CA ASN A 39 -20.14 9.69 -6.81
C ASN A 39 -19.80 8.38 -6.07
N LYS A 40 -18.83 7.62 -6.59
CA LYS A 40 -18.37 6.35 -6.02
C LYS A 40 -16.87 6.39 -5.75
N ILE A 41 -16.45 5.52 -4.85
CA ILE A 41 -15.06 5.19 -4.57
C ILE A 41 -14.82 3.80 -5.11
N ILE A 42 -13.73 3.64 -5.84
CA ILE A 42 -13.21 2.36 -6.29
C ILE A 42 -11.93 2.12 -5.50
N ALA A 43 -11.91 1.02 -4.74
CA ALA A 43 -10.76 0.58 -3.97
C ALA A 43 -10.22 -0.73 -4.55
N GLU A 44 -8.91 -0.86 -4.62
CA GLU A 44 -8.20 -2.01 -5.18
C GLU A 44 -7.21 -2.56 -4.17
N ALA A 45 -7.26 -3.88 -3.97
CA ALA A 45 -6.38 -4.61 -3.07
C ALA A 45 -5.53 -5.63 -3.85
N SER A 46 -4.20 -5.52 -3.72
CA SER A 46 -3.25 -6.38 -4.42
C SER A 46 -2.09 -6.79 -3.52
N PHE A 47 -1.44 -7.91 -3.84
CA PHE A 47 -0.16 -8.29 -3.25
C PHE A 47 0.98 -7.50 -3.90
N SER A 48 2.16 -7.46 -3.27
CA SER A 48 3.34 -6.75 -3.82
C SER A 48 3.80 -7.22 -5.20
N ASP A 49 3.37 -8.38 -5.67
CA ASP A 49 3.63 -8.90 -7.02
C ASP A 49 2.53 -8.53 -8.04
N GLY A 50 1.53 -7.75 -7.62
CA GLY A 50 0.39 -7.30 -8.42
C GLY A 50 -0.77 -8.30 -8.46
N ALA A 51 -0.69 -9.45 -7.79
CA ALA A 51 -1.79 -10.39 -7.75
C ALA A 51 -2.97 -9.83 -6.92
N ALA A 52 -4.20 -9.94 -7.46
CA ALA A 52 -5.40 -9.46 -6.78
C ALA A 52 -5.68 -10.20 -5.46
N ILE A 53 -6.05 -9.45 -4.43
CA ILE A 53 -6.47 -9.99 -3.13
C ILE A 53 -7.99 -10.16 -3.14
N LYS A 54 -8.44 -11.41 -3.20
CA LYS A 54 -9.87 -11.77 -3.37
C LYS A 54 -10.54 -12.09 -2.05
N ASN A 55 -11.85 -11.86 -1.94
CA ASN A 55 -12.66 -12.23 -0.77
C ASN A 55 -12.03 -11.75 0.55
N SER A 56 -11.45 -10.54 0.53
CA SER A 56 -10.84 -9.90 1.68
C SER A 56 -11.62 -8.67 2.07
N GLU A 57 -11.57 -8.34 3.36
CA GLU A 57 -12.44 -7.34 3.95
C GLU A 57 -11.81 -5.95 3.83
N ILE A 58 -12.56 -4.97 3.35
CA ILE A 58 -12.19 -3.56 3.40
C ILE A 58 -13.17 -2.82 4.30
N ASN A 59 -12.65 -2.30 5.41
CA ASN A 59 -13.40 -1.51 6.38
C ASN A 59 -13.24 -0.02 6.10
N ILE A 60 -14.36 0.71 6.07
CA ILE A 60 -14.40 2.14 5.80
C ILE A 60 -14.72 2.88 7.09
N TYR A 61 -13.82 3.76 7.48
CA TYR A 61 -13.94 4.61 8.66
C TYR A 61 -14.07 6.07 8.27
N ASP A 62 -14.80 6.78 9.11
CA ASP A 62 -14.98 8.22 9.07
C ASP A 62 -13.75 8.94 9.71
N GLU A 63 -13.72 10.28 9.70
CA GLU A 63 -12.56 11.05 10.20
C GLU A 63 -12.35 10.91 11.72
N HIS A 64 -13.39 10.48 12.44
CA HIS A 64 -13.40 10.25 13.88
C HIS A 64 -13.08 8.79 14.24
N GLY A 65 -12.94 7.91 13.25
CA GLY A 65 -12.63 6.50 13.42
C GLY A 65 -13.87 5.62 13.65
N TYR A 66 -15.08 6.10 13.38
CA TYR A 66 -16.28 5.26 13.39
C TYR A 66 -16.36 4.42 12.12
N LEU A 67 -16.64 3.12 12.28
CA LEU A 67 -16.86 2.22 11.16
C LEU A 67 -18.18 2.56 10.47
N LEU A 68 -18.10 2.99 9.21
CA LEU A 68 -19.25 3.30 8.38
C LEU A 68 -19.79 2.05 7.70
N ASN A 69 -18.91 1.31 7.02
CA ASN A 69 -19.27 0.17 6.20
C ASN A 69 -18.10 -0.82 6.10
N THR A 70 -18.44 -2.05 5.75
CA THR A 70 -17.51 -3.14 5.47
C THR A 70 -17.86 -3.76 4.13
N TYR A 71 -16.85 -3.98 3.29
CA TYR A 71 -17.01 -4.57 1.96
C TYR A 71 -16.05 -5.75 1.77
N GLN A 72 -16.31 -6.55 0.73
CA GLN A 72 -15.50 -7.71 0.34
C GLN A 72 -14.99 -7.50 -1.07
N THR A 73 -13.69 -7.70 -1.30
CA THR A 73 -13.07 -7.60 -2.63
C THR A 73 -13.57 -8.69 -3.57
N ASP A 74 -13.75 -8.33 -4.83
CA ASP A 74 -14.17 -9.26 -5.88
C ASP A 74 -13.02 -10.13 -6.42
N GLU A 75 -13.26 -10.86 -7.52
CA GLU A 75 -12.26 -11.70 -8.19
C GLU A 75 -11.07 -10.93 -8.79
N ASN A 76 -11.18 -9.61 -8.93
CA ASN A 76 -10.13 -8.71 -9.40
C ASN A 76 -9.50 -7.94 -8.24
N GLY A 77 -9.90 -8.19 -6.99
CA GLY A 77 -9.40 -7.45 -5.83
C GLY A 77 -10.06 -6.09 -5.64
N ILE A 78 -11.18 -5.82 -6.32
CA ILE A 78 -11.80 -4.51 -6.38
C ILE A 78 -13.04 -4.45 -5.48
N VAL A 79 -13.27 -3.28 -4.86
CA VAL A 79 -14.52 -2.90 -4.22
C VAL A 79 -14.99 -1.56 -4.80
N GLU A 80 -16.24 -1.51 -5.25
CA GLU A 80 -16.91 -0.27 -5.66
C GLU A 80 -18.04 0.06 -4.69
N PHE A 81 -18.06 1.28 -4.15
CA PHE A 81 -19.11 1.74 -3.25
C PHE A 81 -19.42 3.23 -3.38
N LYS A 82 -20.65 3.63 -3.04
CA LYS A 82 -21.04 5.04 -3.00
C LYS A 82 -20.35 5.75 -1.84
N ILE A 83 -19.99 7.01 -2.03
CA ILE A 83 -19.38 7.83 -0.98
C ILE A 83 -20.38 7.95 0.20
N PRO A 84 -20.04 7.49 1.42
CA PRO A 84 -20.97 7.48 2.54
C PRO A 84 -21.09 8.84 3.25
N VAL A 85 -19.99 9.59 3.33
CA VAL A 85 -19.89 10.91 3.99
C VAL A 85 -18.86 11.80 3.26
N LEU A 86 -19.06 13.12 3.28
CA LEU A 86 -18.19 14.11 2.64
C LEU A 86 -17.12 14.61 3.63
N GLU A 87 -16.20 13.73 4.00
CA GLU A 87 -15.04 13.99 4.89
C GLU A 87 -13.84 13.14 4.49
N ASP A 88 -12.75 13.15 5.26
CA ASP A 88 -11.63 12.22 5.06
C ASP A 88 -12.09 10.80 5.40
N LEU A 89 -11.96 9.87 4.44
CA LEU A 89 -12.33 8.48 4.61
C LEU A 89 -11.08 7.61 4.73
N LYS A 90 -11.01 6.81 5.79
CA LYS A 90 -9.95 5.83 6.00
C LYS A 90 -10.43 4.44 5.61
N LEU A 91 -9.80 3.84 4.61
CA LEU A 91 -10.04 2.48 4.17
C LEU A 91 -8.97 1.58 4.79
N VAL A 92 -9.36 0.42 5.30
CA VAL A 92 -8.45 -0.56 5.92
C VAL A 92 -8.73 -1.93 5.34
N LEU A 93 -7.74 -2.50 4.66
CA LEU A 93 -7.77 -3.86 4.12
C LEU A 93 -7.36 -4.84 5.21
N ASN A 94 -8.17 -5.87 5.43
CA ASN A 94 -7.87 -7.02 6.25
C ASN A 94 -7.96 -8.28 5.40
N ASP A 95 -6.85 -8.99 5.23
CA ASP A 95 -6.78 -10.19 4.39
C ASP A 95 -7.12 -11.51 5.14
N ASN A 96 -7.59 -11.40 6.39
CA ASN A 96 -7.87 -12.51 7.31
C ASN A 96 -6.68 -13.42 7.66
N LEU A 97 -5.47 -13.14 7.15
CA LEU A 97 -4.23 -13.86 7.45
C LEU A 97 -3.26 -13.02 8.30
N GLY A 98 -3.66 -11.80 8.65
CA GLY A 98 -2.91 -10.89 9.51
C GLY A 98 -2.11 -9.85 8.74
N HIS A 99 -2.26 -9.76 7.42
CA HIS A 99 -1.75 -8.64 6.63
C HIS A 99 -2.79 -7.53 6.59
N GLN A 100 -2.29 -6.29 6.61
CA GLN A 100 -3.13 -5.09 6.64
C GLN A 100 -2.45 -3.97 5.85
N ASP A 101 -3.24 -3.24 5.06
CA ASP A 101 -2.85 -1.94 4.50
C ASP A 101 -3.99 -0.94 4.68
N GLN A 102 -3.67 0.35 4.58
CA GLN A 102 -4.64 1.43 4.76
C GLN A 102 -4.45 2.54 3.72
N TYR A 103 -5.57 3.09 3.26
CA TYR A 103 -5.60 4.21 2.33
C TYR A 103 -6.51 5.32 2.86
N ILE A 104 -6.12 6.58 2.68
CA ILE A 104 -6.94 7.74 3.07
C ILE A 104 -7.41 8.46 1.81
N VAL A 105 -8.71 8.39 1.56
CA VAL A 105 -9.37 9.24 0.55
C VAL A 105 -9.65 10.59 1.20
N LYS A 106 -8.85 11.60 0.83
CA LYS A 106 -9.01 12.97 1.33
C LYS A 106 -10.32 13.59 0.87
N ARG A 107 -10.94 14.41 1.72
CA ARG A 107 -12.13 15.21 1.41
C ARG A 107 -11.97 16.05 0.14
N SER A 108 -10.76 16.54 -0.12
CA SER A 108 -10.43 17.33 -1.32
C SER A 108 -10.55 16.55 -2.63
N LYS A 109 -10.46 15.21 -2.59
CA LYS A 109 -10.69 14.33 -3.75
C LYS A 109 -12.17 13.97 -3.93
N LEU A 110 -13.03 14.26 -2.94
CA LEU A 110 -14.46 13.98 -2.99
C LEU A 110 -15.20 15.13 -3.70
N PRO A 111 -16.35 14.86 -4.34
CA PRO A 111 -17.20 15.88 -4.94
C PRO A 111 -17.62 16.95 -3.92
N ALA A 112 -17.97 18.14 -4.41
CA ALA A 112 -18.41 19.24 -3.56
C ALA A 112 -19.72 18.91 -2.83
N GLU A 113 -20.63 18.19 -3.50
CA GLU A 113 -21.97 17.83 -3.01
C GLU A 113 -22.31 16.37 -3.36
N PHE A 114 -23.16 15.75 -2.53
CA PHE A 114 -23.75 14.46 -2.85
C PHE A 114 -24.78 14.63 -3.96
N GLN A 115 -24.45 14.16 -5.17
CA GLN A 115 -25.47 14.03 -6.22
C GLN A 115 -26.35 12.82 -5.91
N SER A 116 -27.52 13.10 -5.35
CA SER A 116 -28.59 12.11 -5.17
C SER A 116 -29.13 11.72 -6.55
N SER A 117 -28.70 10.58 -7.06
CA SER A 117 -29.14 10.06 -8.36
C SER A 117 -30.58 9.54 -8.25
N ASN A 118 -31.57 10.40 -8.53
CA ASN A 118 -32.92 9.98 -8.90
C ASN A 118 -32.99 9.88 -10.44
N PRO A 119 -33.24 8.71 -11.05
CA PRO A 119 -33.25 8.57 -12.50
C PRO A 119 -34.64 8.91 -13.03
N GLU A 120 -34.98 10.20 -13.12
CA GLU A 120 -36.07 10.62 -14.00
C GLU A 120 -35.97 12.10 -14.43
N SER A 121 -35.91 12.28 -15.76
CA SER A 121 -36.20 13.51 -16.53
C SER A 121 -35.16 14.65 -16.54
N LYS A 122 -34.36 14.70 -17.61
CA LYS A 122 -34.67 15.53 -18.80
C LYS A 122 -33.67 15.25 -19.95
N MET A 123 -34.18 14.59 -20.99
CA MET A 123 -33.70 14.83 -22.35
C MET A 123 -34.29 16.16 -22.82
N GLU A 124 -33.43 17.08 -23.27
CA GLU A 124 -33.63 18.27 -24.13
C GLU A 124 -32.52 19.28 -23.75
N ALA A 125 -31.68 19.84 -24.62
CA ALA A 125 -31.59 19.85 -26.06
C ALA A 125 -30.12 20.11 -26.46
N VAL A 126 -29.66 19.48 -27.53
CA VAL A 126 -28.37 19.77 -28.17
C VAL A 126 -28.52 21.02 -29.02
N ASN A 127 -27.64 22.01 -28.83
CA ASN A 127 -26.95 22.82 -29.86
C ASN A 127 -26.47 24.16 -29.27
N ASP A 128 -25.31 24.15 -28.59
CA ASP A 128 -24.23 25.15 -28.75
C ASP A 128 -23.06 24.72 -27.85
N VAL A 129 -22.21 23.82 -28.35
CA VAL A 129 -21.02 23.40 -27.59
C VAL A 129 -19.93 24.43 -27.82
N SER A 130 -19.88 25.42 -26.93
CA SER A 130 -18.78 26.38 -26.86
C SER A 130 -17.45 25.66 -26.67
N GLU A 131 -16.40 26.13 -27.35
CA GLU A 131 -15.03 25.57 -27.30
C GLU A 131 -14.50 25.41 -25.86
N GLU A 132 -14.97 26.26 -24.93
CA GLU A 132 -14.74 26.18 -23.49
C GLU A 132 -15.35 24.92 -22.85
N GLN A 133 -16.61 24.58 -23.18
CA GLN A 133 -17.26 23.38 -22.66
C GLN A 133 -16.61 22.11 -23.20
N LEU A 134 -16.18 22.13 -24.47
CA LEU A 134 -15.44 21.01 -25.06
C LEU A 134 -14.10 20.80 -24.35
N ARG A 135 -13.40 21.90 -24.03
CA ARG A 135 -12.10 21.85 -23.34
C ARG A 135 -12.24 21.32 -21.92
N ILE A 136 -13.32 21.70 -21.21
CA ILE A 136 -13.66 21.18 -19.87
C ILE A 136 -13.95 19.68 -19.92
N ILE A 137 -14.79 19.22 -20.85
CA ILE A 137 -15.14 17.80 -21.00
C ILE A 137 -13.90 16.99 -21.36
N VAL A 138 -13.05 17.50 -22.26
CA VAL A 138 -11.81 16.81 -22.66
C VAL A 138 -10.81 16.78 -21.51
N SER A 139 -10.63 17.85 -20.75
CA SER A 139 -9.74 17.84 -19.58
C SER A 139 -10.24 16.87 -18.50
N GLU A 140 -11.55 16.84 -18.24
CA GLU A 140 -12.14 15.92 -17.27
C GLU A 140 -11.96 14.46 -17.71
N GLU A 141 -12.12 14.18 -19.00
CA GLU A 141 -11.98 12.82 -19.53
C GLU A 141 -10.51 12.39 -19.65
N LEU A 142 -9.59 13.33 -19.86
CA LEU A 142 -8.15 13.10 -19.76
C LEU A 142 -7.75 12.83 -18.31
N ASP A 143 -8.23 13.61 -17.35
CA ASP A 143 -7.95 13.38 -15.92
C ASP A 143 -8.48 12.02 -15.45
N LYS A 144 -9.66 11.59 -15.92
CA LYS A 144 -10.18 10.23 -15.67
C LYS A 144 -9.27 9.14 -16.22
N LYS A 145 -8.64 9.36 -17.37
CA LYS A 145 -7.74 8.39 -18.01
C LYS A 145 -6.30 8.46 -17.48
N LEU A 146 -5.90 9.59 -16.94
CA LEU A 146 -4.56 9.82 -16.38
C LEU A 146 -4.50 9.49 -14.88
N ALA A 147 -5.63 9.52 -14.17
CA ALA A 147 -5.73 9.05 -12.78
C ALA A 147 -5.15 7.63 -12.57
N PRO A 148 -5.51 6.60 -13.36
CA PRO A 148 -4.92 5.28 -13.20
C PRO A 148 -3.42 5.24 -13.58
N ILE A 149 -2.98 6.03 -14.57
CA ILE A 149 -1.57 6.01 -15.00
C ILE A 149 -0.65 6.70 -13.98
N ASN A 150 -1.07 7.83 -13.42
CA ASN A 150 -0.33 8.48 -12.34
C ASN A 150 -0.26 7.59 -11.09
N HIS A 151 -1.29 6.78 -10.88
CA HIS A 151 -1.36 5.83 -9.78
C HIS A 151 -0.34 4.68 -9.95
N ASP A 152 -0.19 4.12 -11.15
CA ASP A 152 0.84 3.10 -11.43
C ASP A 152 2.27 3.62 -11.11
N LEU A 153 2.51 4.92 -11.26
CA LEU A 153 3.80 5.55 -10.95
C LEU A 153 4.05 5.65 -9.43
N ASP A 154 3.03 5.96 -8.64
CA ASP A 154 3.13 6.00 -7.18
C ASP A 154 3.39 4.60 -6.59
N GLN A 155 2.77 3.56 -7.18
CA GLN A 155 2.97 2.17 -6.78
C GLN A 155 4.43 1.71 -6.97
N LEU A 156 5.06 2.08 -8.09
CA LEU A 156 6.47 1.76 -8.36
C LEU A 156 7.43 2.46 -7.38
N SER A 157 7.07 3.64 -6.86
CA SER A 157 7.91 4.41 -5.95
C SER A 157 7.99 3.83 -4.52
N ASN A 158 7.05 2.96 -4.12
CA ASN A 158 6.94 2.43 -2.76
C ASN A 158 7.66 1.09 -2.52
N SER A 159 8.61 0.72 -3.39
CA SER A 159 9.47 -0.43 -3.16
C SER A 159 10.30 -0.21 -1.89
N GLY A 160 10.22 -1.14 -0.93
CA GLY A 160 10.94 -1.07 0.34
C GLY A 160 12.47 -0.96 0.21
N PRO A 161 13.21 -0.88 1.34
CA PRO A 161 14.65 -0.66 1.32
C PRO A 161 15.38 -1.68 0.45
N GLY A 162 16.22 -1.19 -0.47
CA GLY A 162 16.95 -2.01 -1.41
C GLY A 162 18.03 -2.85 -0.74
N MET A 163 18.58 -3.81 -1.49
CA MET A 163 19.67 -4.67 -1.01
C MET A 163 20.89 -3.86 -0.56
N THR A 164 21.15 -2.72 -1.21
CA THR A 164 22.26 -1.82 -0.85
C THR A 164 22.04 -1.17 0.51
N GLU A 165 20.84 -0.70 0.82
CA GLU A 165 20.51 -0.14 2.14
C GLU A 165 20.67 -1.20 3.25
N ILE A 166 20.21 -2.43 3.01
CA ILE A 166 20.30 -3.52 3.98
C ILE A 166 21.77 -3.88 4.25
N ILE A 167 22.56 -4.11 3.19
CA ILE A 167 23.99 -4.45 3.31
C ILE A 167 24.77 -3.29 3.92
N GLY A 168 24.44 -2.04 3.55
CA GLY A 168 25.03 -0.84 4.12
C GLY A 168 24.77 -0.70 5.62
N GLY A 169 23.53 -0.93 6.06
CA GLY A 169 23.16 -0.93 7.47
C GLY A 169 23.89 -2.00 8.29
N ILE A 170 23.98 -3.22 7.77
CA ILE A 170 24.76 -4.31 8.38
C ILE A 170 26.24 -3.90 8.48
N GLY A 171 26.83 -3.39 7.40
CA GLY A 171 28.21 -2.93 7.36
C GLY A 171 28.51 -1.82 8.38
N TYR A 172 27.57 -0.90 8.59
CA TYR A 172 27.70 0.16 9.59
C TYR A 172 27.77 -0.39 11.02
N ILE A 173 26.90 -1.35 11.37
CA ILE A 173 26.89 -2.00 12.70
C ILE A 173 28.23 -2.71 12.95
N PHE A 174 28.69 -3.53 11.99
CA PHE A 174 29.97 -4.24 12.12
C PHE A 174 31.16 -3.27 12.15
N GLY A 175 31.12 -2.18 11.39
CA GLY A 175 32.15 -1.15 11.40
C GLY A 175 32.30 -0.48 12.77
N LEU A 176 31.18 -0.07 13.38
CA LEU A 176 31.18 0.52 14.72
C LEU A 176 31.65 -0.48 15.79
N MET A 177 31.16 -1.72 15.75
CA MET A 177 31.63 -2.77 16.67
C MET A 177 33.13 -3.05 16.53
N GLY A 178 33.63 -3.11 15.29
CA GLY A 178 35.05 -3.31 15.02
C GLY A 178 35.90 -2.18 15.59
N LEU A 179 35.44 -0.93 15.41
CA LEU A 179 36.12 0.25 15.95
C LEU A 179 36.14 0.24 17.49
N TYR A 180 35.01 -0.09 18.12
CA TYR A 180 34.90 -0.23 19.58
C TYR A 180 35.89 -1.28 20.11
N PHE A 181 35.95 -2.47 19.52
CA PHE A 181 36.89 -3.50 19.95
C PHE A 181 38.35 -3.16 19.69
N TYR A 182 38.64 -2.44 18.59
CA TYR A 182 39.98 -1.95 18.31
C TYR A 182 40.51 -1.02 19.41
N PHE A 183 39.67 -0.09 19.88
CA PHE A 183 40.04 0.80 20.99
C PHE A 183 40.05 0.08 22.34
N LYS A 184 39.07 -0.79 22.61
CA LYS A 184 39.04 -1.59 23.85
C LYS A 184 40.27 -2.49 24.02
N LYS A 185 40.83 -3.00 22.91
CA LYS A 185 42.08 -3.78 22.92
C LYS A 185 43.32 -2.94 23.27
N ARG A 186 43.28 -1.62 23.06
CA ARG A 186 44.39 -0.69 23.39
C ARG A 186 44.36 -0.17 24.82
N GLU A 187 43.25 -0.36 25.52
CA GLU A 187 43.08 0.06 26.91
C GLU A 187 43.52 -1.02 27.92
N ASN A 188 43.85 -2.24 27.43
CA ASN A 188 44.51 -3.33 28.16
C ASN A 188 45.93 -3.55 27.63
#